data_AF-A0A8J5ZEV4-F1
#
_entry.id   AF-A0A8J5ZEV4-F1
#
_cell.length_a   1.000
_cell.length_b   1.000
_cell.length_c   1.000
_cell.angle_alpha   90.00
_cell.angle_beta   90.00
_cell.angle_gamma   90.00
#
_symmetry.space_group_name_H-M   'P 1'
#
loop_
_entity.id
_entity.type
_entity.pdbx_description
1 polymer ?
#
loop_
_entity_poly.entity_id
_entity_poly.type
_entity_poly.pdbx_seq_one_letter_code
_entity_poly.pdbx_strand_id
1 'polypeptide(L)'
;FYKQSGPECPKATVCSEEWIGVGEKCFYFSDATRNWTASKSFCSSHGSELARPERQEELEFLRKLAGTFGYWIGLSRKQGESWKWTDGITFNDLFEINGSGSFAFLNADGIQSSRGLVDI
;
A
#
# COMPACT_ATOMS: atom_id res chain seq x y z
N PHE A 1 24.22 12.32 -34.30
CA PHE A 1 24.44 10.99 -33.69
C PHE A 1 23.12 10.24 -33.77
N TYR A 2 23.04 9.15 -34.52
CA TYR A 2 21.84 8.30 -34.53
C TYR A 2 22.05 7.12 -33.58
N LYS A 3 21.02 6.70 -32.85
CA LYS A 3 20.83 5.27 -32.55
C LYS A 3 19.33 4.91 -32.48
N GLN A 4 19.12 3.69 -32.94
CA GLN A 4 17.93 3.01 -33.45
C GLN A 4 17.03 2.40 -32.36
N SER A 5 15.76 2.18 -32.72
CA SER A 5 14.72 1.47 -31.97
C SER A 5 14.98 -0.04 -31.84
N GLY A 6 14.87 -0.58 -30.62
CA GLY A 6 14.72 -2.00 -30.25
C GLY A 6 13.39 -2.21 -29.49
N PRO A 7 12.97 -3.45 -29.17
CA PRO A 7 11.61 -3.72 -28.68
C PRO A 7 11.38 -2.86 -27.44
N GLU A 8 10.23 -2.18 -27.41
CA GLU A 8 9.88 -1.12 -26.47
C GLU A 8 10.66 -1.25 -25.15
N CYS A 9 11.55 -0.28 -24.90
CA CYS A 9 12.09 -0.07 -23.55
C CYS A 9 10.88 -0.12 -22.62
N PRO A 10 10.86 -0.97 -21.57
CA PRO A 10 9.68 -1.14 -20.74
C PRO A 10 9.20 0.25 -20.37
N LYS A 11 7.98 0.60 -20.80
CA LYS A 11 7.43 1.95 -20.60
C LYS A 11 7.54 2.18 -19.11
N ALA A 12 8.42 3.10 -18.71
CA ALA A 12 8.51 3.51 -17.33
C ALA A 12 7.09 3.87 -16.91
N THR A 13 6.57 3.25 -15.85
CA THR A 13 5.24 3.55 -15.35
C THR A 13 5.22 5.03 -15.00
N VAL A 14 4.61 5.86 -15.86
CA VAL A 14 4.44 7.28 -15.59
C VAL A 14 3.26 7.38 -14.64
N CYS A 15 3.55 7.65 -13.38
CA CYS A 15 2.51 7.92 -12.39
C CYS A 15 1.88 9.28 -12.68
N SER A 16 0.59 9.41 -12.38
CA SER A 16 -0.11 10.70 -12.44
C SER A 16 0.55 11.73 -11.52
N GLU A 17 0.28 13.01 -11.76
CA GLU A 17 0.65 14.08 -10.83
C GLU A 17 0.12 13.71 -9.42
N GLU A 18 0.93 13.96 -8.39
CA GLU A 18 0.69 13.60 -6.97
C GLU A 18 0.91 12.11 -6.59
N TRP A 19 1.15 11.23 -7.55
CA TRP A 19 1.48 9.82 -7.28
C TRP A 19 2.99 9.57 -7.30
N ILE A 20 3.44 8.65 -6.46
CA ILE A 20 4.85 8.33 -6.29
C ILE A 20 5.13 6.95 -6.87
N GLY A 21 6.03 6.89 -7.85
CA GLY A 21 6.45 5.64 -8.49
C GLY A 21 7.49 4.90 -7.67
N VAL A 22 7.25 3.63 -7.38
CA VAL A 22 8.19 2.73 -6.70
C VAL A 22 8.24 1.40 -7.43
N GLY A 23 9.33 1.17 -8.17
CA GLY A 23 9.42 0.16 -9.22
C GLY A 23 8.26 0.25 -10.21
N GLU A 24 7.42 -0.78 -10.32
CA GLU A 24 6.35 -0.85 -11.33
C GLU A 24 4.99 -0.31 -10.86
N LYS A 25 4.90 0.17 -9.61
CA LYS A 25 3.65 0.63 -8.99
C LYS A 25 3.68 2.12 -8.69
N CYS A 26 2.48 2.72 -8.69
CA CYS A 26 2.24 4.08 -8.25
C CYS A 26 1.51 4.06 -6.91
N PHE A 27 1.98 4.85 -5.96
CA PHE A 27 1.40 4.97 -4.62
C PHE A 27 0.96 6.40 -4.35
N TYR A 28 -0.17 6.54 -3.66
CA TYR A 28 -0.72 7.82 -3.23
C TYR A 28 -0.83 7.85 -1.71
N PHE A 29 -0.32 8.92 -1.10
CA PHE A 29 -0.44 9.18 0.33
C PHE A 29 -1.54 10.21 0.55
N SER A 30 -2.64 9.79 1.19
CA SER A 30 -3.78 10.66 1.43
C SER A 30 -3.49 11.67 2.54
N ASP A 31 -3.76 12.95 2.28
CA ASP A 31 -3.74 14.01 3.31
C ASP A 31 -4.93 13.91 4.28
N ALA A 32 -6.02 13.27 3.86
CA ALA A 32 -7.21 13.10 4.68
C ALA A 32 -7.15 11.81 5.49
N THR A 33 -7.36 11.91 6.81
CA THR A 33 -7.49 10.75 7.69
C THR A 33 -8.88 10.10 7.55
N ARG A 34 -8.91 8.78 7.36
CA ARG A 34 -10.13 8.00 7.18
C ARG A 34 -9.99 6.67 7.90
N ASN A 35 -11.13 6.06 8.26
CA ASN A 35 -11.14 4.68 8.72
C ASN A 35 -10.79 3.73 7.56
N TRP A 36 -10.47 2.47 7.85
CA TRP A 36 -9.98 1.54 6.81
C TRP A 36 -11.00 1.35 5.68
N THR A 37 -12.28 1.17 6.02
CA THR A 37 -13.36 0.96 5.04
C THR A 37 -13.56 2.17 4.13
N ALA A 38 -13.55 3.38 4.69
CA ALA A 38 -13.67 4.61 3.93
C ALA A 38 -12.44 4.87 3.05
N SER A 39 -11.24 4.47 3.51
CA SER A 39 -10.01 4.53 2.72
C SER A 39 -10.07 3.57 1.54
N LYS A 40 -10.55 2.33 1.75
CA LYS A 40 -10.81 1.36 0.67
C LYS A 40 -11.76 1.92 -0.38
N SER A 41 -12.90 2.47 0.04
CA SER A 41 -13.87 3.06 -0.87
C SER A 41 -13.29 4.25 -1.66
N PHE A 42 -12.47 5.08 -1.01
CA PHE A 42 -11.79 6.20 -1.66
C PHE A 42 -10.82 5.72 -2.75
N CYS A 43 -9.99 4.71 -2.47
CA CYS A 43 -9.10 4.15 -3.49
C CYS A 43 -9.92 3.61 -4.67
N SER A 44 -10.98 2.83 -4.39
CA SER A 44 -11.83 2.26 -5.44
C SER A 44 -12.53 3.32 -6.29
N SER A 45 -12.96 4.45 -5.72
CA SER A 45 -13.56 5.55 -6.48
C SER A 45 -12.56 6.28 -7.40
N HIS A 46 -11.26 6.09 -7.17
CA HIS A 46 -10.18 6.63 -8.01
C HIS A 46 -9.54 5.56 -8.89
N GLY A 47 -10.22 4.42 -9.10
CA GLY A 47 -9.71 3.34 -9.94
C GLY A 47 -8.45 2.66 -9.39
N SER A 48 -8.24 2.74 -8.07
CA SER A 48 -7.09 2.14 -7.38
C SER A 48 -7.53 1.26 -6.20
N GLU A 49 -6.57 0.71 -5.48
CA GLU A 49 -6.77 -0.06 -4.26
C GLU A 49 -5.90 0.45 -3.12
N LEU A 50 -6.24 0.07 -1.88
CA LEU A 50 -5.36 0.31 -0.76
C LEU A 50 -4.01 -0.36 -1.01
N ALA A 51 -2.93 0.31 -0.61
CA ALA A 51 -1.58 -0.06 -0.97
C ALA A 51 -1.29 -1.55 -0.68
N ARG A 52 -0.73 -2.22 -1.68
CA ARG A 52 -0.29 -3.62 -1.63
C ARG A 52 1.19 -3.71 -1.97
N PRO A 53 2.09 -3.47 -0.99
CA PRO A 53 3.51 -3.70 -1.20
C PRO A 53 3.75 -5.20 -1.35
N GLU A 54 4.37 -5.60 -2.46
CA GLU A 54 4.70 -7.01 -2.76
C GLU A 54 6.20 -7.26 -2.83
N ARG A 55 6.99 -6.18 -2.77
CA ARG A 55 8.45 -6.22 -2.77
C ARG A 55 8.99 -5.47 -1.58
N GLN A 56 10.12 -5.94 -1.05
CA GLN A 56 10.80 -5.32 0.09
C GLN A 56 11.15 -3.84 -0.19
N GLU A 57 11.57 -3.52 -1.41
CA GLU A 57 11.83 -2.15 -1.88
C GLU A 57 10.60 -1.24 -1.74
N GLU A 58 9.41 -1.73 -2.15
CA GLU A 58 8.14 -0.99 -2.03
C GLU A 58 7.84 -0.71 -0.56
N LEU A 59 7.97 -1.74 0.29
CA LEU A 59 7.71 -1.61 1.72
C LEU A 59 8.65 -0.60 2.39
N GLU A 60 9.95 -0.70 2.16
CA GLU A 60 10.95 0.20 2.77
C GLU A 60 10.73 1.65 2.35
N PHE A 61 10.44 1.87 1.07
CA PHE A 61 10.19 3.21 0.56
C PHE A 61 8.90 3.81 1.13
N LEU A 62 7.81 3.04 1.19
CA LEU A 62 6.55 3.50 1.75
C LEU A 62 6.68 3.85 3.25
N ARG A 63 7.39 3.02 4.02
CA ARG A 63 7.65 3.28 5.44
C ARG A 63 8.45 4.56 5.64
N LYS A 64 9.46 4.80 4.80
CA LYS A 64 10.29 6.02 4.85
C LYS A 64 9.45 7.27 4.58
N LEU A 65 8.54 7.20 3.61
CA LEU A 65 7.65 8.32 3.30
C LEU A 65 6.57 8.56 4.35
N ALA A 66 6.02 7.49 4.92
CA ALA A 66 5.00 7.58 5.96
C ALA A 66 5.49 8.32 7.21
N GLY A 67 6.78 8.15 7.55
CA GLY A 67 7.34 8.75 8.75
C GLY A 67 6.58 8.28 9.99
N THR A 68 6.17 9.21 10.85
CA THR A 68 5.45 8.89 12.09
C THR A 68 3.96 8.65 11.90
N PHE A 69 3.40 8.94 10.72
CA PHE A 69 1.96 8.81 10.45
C PHE A 69 1.60 7.40 10.00
N GLY A 70 0.46 6.88 10.47
CA GLY A 70 -0.09 5.62 10.01
C GLY A 70 -0.87 5.76 8.71
N TYR A 71 -0.60 4.87 7.74
CA TYR A 71 -1.33 4.78 6.48
C TYR A 71 -1.92 3.38 6.30
N TRP A 72 -3.23 3.29 6.10
CA TRP A 72 -3.90 2.03 5.83
C TRP A 72 -3.36 1.34 4.58
N ILE A 73 -3.15 0.03 4.68
CA ILE A 73 -2.80 -0.84 3.54
C ILE A 73 -3.92 -1.85 3.26
N GLY A 74 -3.82 -2.53 2.12
CA GLY A 74 -4.86 -3.44 1.63
C GLY A 74 -5.08 -4.72 2.44
N LEU A 75 -4.41 -4.89 3.59
CA LEU A 75 -4.53 -6.07 4.43
C LEU A 75 -5.62 -5.93 5.49
N SER A 76 -6.48 -6.96 5.54
CA SER A 76 -7.48 -7.14 6.60
C SER A 76 -7.62 -8.61 6.97
N ARG A 77 -8.17 -8.87 8.15
CA ARG A 77 -8.55 -10.21 8.61
C ARG A 77 -9.78 -10.15 9.49
N LYS A 78 -10.50 -11.28 9.59
CA LYS A 78 -11.36 -11.52 10.75
C LYS A 78 -10.50 -12.03 11.91
N GLN A 79 -10.91 -11.78 13.14
CA GLN A 79 -10.17 -12.30 14.31
C GLN A 79 -10.06 -13.82 14.23
N GLY A 80 -8.84 -14.33 14.35
CA GLY A 80 -8.53 -15.75 14.24
C GLY A 80 -8.37 -16.28 12.80
N GLU A 81 -8.56 -15.43 11.78
CA GLU A 81 -8.31 -15.79 10.38
C GLU A 81 -6.98 -15.23 9.86
N SER A 82 -6.48 -15.82 8.77
CA SER A 82 -5.32 -15.33 8.03
C SER A 82 -5.58 -13.95 7.40
N TRP A 83 -4.51 -13.17 7.25
CA TRP A 83 -4.54 -11.90 6.54
C TRP A 83 -4.86 -12.09 5.06
N LYS A 84 -5.67 -11.19 4.50
CA LYS A 84 -6.06 -11.17 3.10
C LYS A 84 -5.99 -9.77 2.53
N TRP A 85 -5.59 -9.69 1.27
CA TRP A 85 -5.63 -8.49 0.45
C TRP A 85 -7.07 -8.10 0.07
N THR A 86 -7.25 -6.90 -0.48
CA THR A 86 -8.54 -6.36 -0.90
C THR A 86 -9.25 -7.18 -1.98
N ASP A 87 -8.49 -7.95 -2.77
CA ASP A 87 -8.95 -8.89 -3.79
C ASP A 87 -9.26 -10.30 -3.25
N GLY A 88 -9.03 -10.53 -1.96
CA GLY A 88 -9.27 -11.80 -1.29
C GLY A 88 -8.10 -12.79 -1.32
N ILE A 89 -6.97 -12.45 -1.96
CA ILE A 89 -5.76 -13.28 -1.94
C ILE A 89 -5.18 -13.31 -0.52
N THR A 90 -4.89 -14.52 -0.04
CA THR A 90 -4.25 -14.71 1.27
C THR A 90 -2.84 -14.12 1.25
N PHE A 91 -2.52 -13.35 2.29
CA PHE A 91 -1.18 -12.83 2.51
C PHE A 91 -0.18 -13.99 2.69
N ASN A 92 0.99 -13.85 2.09
CA ASN A 92 2.03 -14.88 2.01
C ASN A 92 3.15 -14.66 3.05
N ASP A 93 2.88 -13.92 4.12
CA ASP A 93 3.80 -13.71 5.25
C ASP A 93 5.17 -13.11 4.85
N LEU A 94 5.20 -12.25 3.81
CA LEU A 94 6.42 -11.58 3.33
C LEU A 94 7.04 -10.60 4.34
N PHE A 95 6.26 -10.13 5.31
CA PHE A 95 6.67 -9.19 6.35
C PHE A 95 5.80 -9.39 7.60
N GLU A 96 6.37 -9.05 8.76
CA GLU A 96 5.67 -9.16 10.03
C GLU A 96 4.61 -8.07 10.19
N ILE A 97 3.47 -8.43 10.77
CA ILE A 97 2.36 -7.53 11.08
C ILE A 97 2.15 -7.54 12.59
N ASN A 98 2.49 -6.43 13.24
CA ASN A 98 2.42 -6.31 14.68
C ASN A 98 1.00 -5.97 15.17
N GLY A 99 0.69 -6.38 16.40
CA GLY A 99 -0.59 -6.07 17.06
C GLY A 99 -1.70 -7.11 16.85
N SER A 100 -2.84 -6.85 17.47
CA SER A 100 -4.00 -7.75 17.54
C SER A 100 -5.22 -7.22 16.78
N GLY A 101 -5.02 -6.21 15.94
CA GLY A 101 -6.07 -5.61 15.12
C GLY A 101 -6.51 -6.48 13.94
N SER A 102 -7.52 -5.98 13.24
CA SER A 102 -8.14 -6.62 12.07
C SER A 102 -7.78 -5.94 10.75
N PHE A 103 -7.19 -4.75 10.81
CA PHE A 103 -6.83 -3.94 9.64
C PHE A 103 -5.40 -3.47 9.79
N ALA A 104 -4.59 -3.58 8.74
CA ALA A 104 -3.18 -3.25 8.81
C ALA A 104 -2.90 -1.86 8.26
N PHE A 105 -1.95 -1.17 8.89
CA PHE A 105 -1.40 0.10 8.46
C PHE A 105 0.12 0.05 8.52
N LEU A 106 0.76 0.93 7.76
CA LEU A 106 2.21 1.12 7.77
C LEU A 106 2.60 2.47 8.35
N ASN A 107 3.76 2.52 8.99
CA ASN A 107 4.47 3.73 9.36
C ASN A 107 6.00 3.44 9.35
N ALA A 108 6.83 4.37 9.79
CA ALA A 108 8.27 4.18 9.84
C ALA A 108 8.69 2.97 10.71
N ASP A 109 7.92 2.62 11.74
CA ASP A 109 8.25 1.50 12.64
C ASP A 109 8.00 0.13 12.01
N GLY A 110 7.09 0.04 11.04
CA GLY A 110 6.76 -1.22 10.37
C GLY A 110 5.30 -1.32 9.96
N ILE A 111 4.82 -2.56 9.82
CA ILE A 111 3.40 -2.85 9.63
C ILE A 111 2.78 -3.20 10.97
N GLN A 112 1.68 -2.54 11.28
CA GLN A 112 0.93 -2.67 12.53
C GLN A 112 -0.54 -2.92 12.21
N SER A 113 -1.31 -3.33 13.22
CA SER A 113 -2.74 -3.59 13.08
C SER A 113 -3.57 -2.86 14.13
N SER A 114 -4.71 -2.33 13.70
CA SER A 114 -5.68 -1.63 14.54
C SER A 114 -7.11 -2.15 14.28
N ARG A 115 -8.08 -1.64 15.06
CA ARG A 115 -9.51 -1.90 14.91
C ARG A 115 -10.10 -1.27 13.65
N GLY A 116 -9.31 -0.48 12.91
CA GLY A 116 -9.71 0.12 11.64
C GLY A 116 -10.40 1.48 11.80
N LEU A 117 -10.17 2.18 12.92
CA LEU A 117 -10.74 3.50 13.20
C LEU A 117 -9.84 4.61 12.63
N VAL A 118 -9.98 5.85 13.11
CA VAL A 118 -9.19 7.01 12.62
C VAL A 118 -8.03 7.30 13.60
N ASP A 119 -7.51 6.24 14.25
CA ASP A 119 -6.63 6.30 15.42
C ASP A 119 -5.18 5.89 15.12
N ILE A 120 -4.76 5.99 13.84
CA ILE A 120 -3.45 5.57 13.34
C ILE A 120 -2.62 6.76 12.85
#